data_AF-A0A0F8XKZ0-F1
#
_entry.id   AF-A0A0F8XKZ0-F1
#
_cell.length_a   1.000
_cell.length_b   1.000
_cell.length_c   1.000
_cell.angle_alpha   90.00
_cell.angle_beta   90.00
_cell.angle_gamma   90.00
#
_symmetry.space_group_name_H-M   'P 1'
#
loop_
_entity.id
_entity.type
_entity.pdbx_description
1 polymer ?
#
loop_
_entity_poly.entity_id
_entity_poly.type
_entity_poly.pdbx_seq_one_letter_code
_entity_poly.pdbx_strand_id
1 'polypeptide(L)'
;MHLRRGRARPLQRRVFGETYIWGSPDPKPKPGQEFSDWREWVSYESRRRSAQANPENQGEAAEEGVVDGVFICTLDETHIEILEALTPFQDLHILCEKPLALSLRDCLSVYAARKDAPAVFSIGHVLRYSPHNLVLWDLLHRGKAIGDILCARELETGYDAAGDDGSLLTKSCHDLDFILWILAPSLTPSSTSTSTSTSTSTSTSTAGTTTTTTTSRSKSTQPQLRTISSTGHLTQFRRARKPPAAGPATNCLSCPIERECLYSAVRIYRDHHLARGIRGWPVNIVCPDIEEYAGNHPPHESEAHLLARLREDYDEAEDEDATTRAAEIATRPWYGRCVWESDNNVCDDQLVTLSWDGGPSVTPGAGAGAGAGVTALFHMIAPTEKQCERRGRVYGTRGEIEYDSRTISIFSFDTRETRVVEIPKQPPEEQESHGGGDYGLTRGFVAAVDKVVNAGWDVEKAQQEFVGCSLEDVVRSHAVVFAAEEARREEKVVKWREWWEAKLKEAGIV
;
A
#
# COMPACT_ATOMS: atom_id res chain seq x y z
N MET A 1 -9.79 -9.50 1.86
CA MET A 1 -10.14 -10.55 2.85
C MET A 1 -8.86 -10.98 3.55
N HIS A 2 -8.72 -10.82 4.86
CA HIS A 2 -7.53 -11.34 5.57
C HIS A 2 -7.54 -12.88 5.56
N LEU A 3 -6.52 -13.48 4.95
CA LEU A 3 -6.31 -14.92 4.85
C LEU A 3 -5.31 -15.36 5.92
N ARG A 4 -5.60 -16.41 6.68
CA ARG A 4 -4.60 -17.00 7.59
C ARG A 4 -3.83 -18.06 6.79
N ARG A 5 -2.52 -17.86 6.58
CA ARG A 5 -1.64 -18.80 5.84
C ARG A 5 -2.20 -19.23 4.47
N GLY A 6 -2.76 -18.29 3.71
CA GLY A 6 -3.31 -18.57 2.37
C GLY A 6 -4.65 -19.32 2.35
N ARG A 7 -5.34 -19.50 3.49
CA ARG A 7 -6.70 -20.07 3.56
C ARG A 7 -7.73 -19.01 3.93
N ALA A 8 -8.82 -18.97 3.15
CA ALA A 8 -9.96 -18.12 3.45
C ALA A 8 -10.80 -18.68 4.60
N ARG A 9 -11.33 -17.79 5.46
CA ARG A 9 -12.20 -18.16 6.59
C ARG A 9 -13.40 -18.96 6.06
N PRO A 10 -13.67 -20.20 6.52
CA PRO A 10 -14.66 -21.08 5.88
C PRO A 10 -16.05 -20.44 5.73
N LEU A 11 -16.55 -19.73 6.74
CA LEU A 11 -17.85 -19.07 6.64
C LEU A 11 -17.83 -17.90 5.66
N GLN A 12 -16.86 -16.99 5.75
CA GLN A 12 -16.80 -15.83 4.86
C GLN A 12 -16.51 -16.21 3.41
N ARG A 13 -15.64 -17.19 3.22
CA ARG A 13 -15.35 -17.79 1.91
C ARG A 13 -16.62 -18.35 1.30
N ARG A 14 -17.36 -19.13 2.09
CA ARG A 14 -18.64 -19.72 1.67
C ARG A 14 -19.67 -18.64 1.35
N VAL A 15 -19.88 -17.67 2.24
CA VAL A 15 -20.81 -16.55 2.03
C VAL A 15 -20.44 -15.77 0.77
N PHE A 16 -19.16 -15.45 0.58
CA PHE A 16 -18.69 -14.74 -0.62
C PHE A 16 -18.95 -15.54 -1.89
N GLY A 17 -18.57 -16.81 -1.91
CA GLY A 17 -18.77 -17.64 -3.08
C GLY A 17 -20.24 -17.94 -3.39
N GLU A 18 -21.07 -18.18 -2.36
CA GLU A 18 -22.52 -18.30 -2.52
C GLU A 18 -23.15 -16.99 -3.05
N THR A 19 -22.66 -15.84 -2.61
CA THR A 19 -23.21 -14.53 -2.99
C THR A 19 -22.76 -14.10 -4.39
N TYR A 20 -21.49 -14.33 -4.75
CA TYR A 20 -20.86 -13.70 -5.91
C TYR A 20 -20.33 -14.66 -6.99
N ILE A 21 -20.17 -15.95 -6.72
CA ILE A 21 -19.53 -16.90 -7.65
C ILE A 21 -20.46 -18.04 -8.08
N TRP A 22 -20.93 -18.89 -7.16
CA TRP A 22 -21.69 -20.10 -7.50
C TRP A 22 -23.20 -20.03 -7.22
N GLY A 23 -23.69 -19.04 -6.46
CA GLY A 23 -25.12 -18.75 -6.35
C GLY A 23 -25.98 -19.85 -5.69
N SER A 24 -27.30 -19.66 -5.76
CA SER A 24 -28.35 -20.64 -5.42
C SER A 24 -28.96 -21.16 -6.74
N PRO A 25 -29.36 -22.45 -6.88
CA PRO A 25 -29.78 -23.39 -5.84
C PRO A 25 -28.74 -24.41 -5.35
N ASP A 26 -27.53 -24.47 -5.92
CA ASP A 26 -26.53 -25.48 -5.57
C ASP A 26 -25.42 -24.85 -4.71
N PRO A 27 -25.41 -25.06 -3.37
CA PRO A 27 -24.53 -24.34 -2.44
C PRO A 27 -23.09 -24.89 -2.45
N LYS A 28 -22.60 -25.35 -3.60
CA LYS A 28 -21.28 -25.96 -3.75
C LYS A 28 -20.54 -25.39 -4.96
N PRO A 29 -19.23 -25.10 -4.82
CA PRO A 29 -18.43 -24.63 -5.94
C PRO A 29 -18.29 -25.73 -7.00
N LYS A 30 -18.40 -25.34 -8.28
CA LYS A 30 -18.00 -26.17 -9.41
C LYS A 30 -16.46 -26.21 -9.53
N PRO A 31 -15.88 -27.19 -10.25
CA PRO A 31 -14.45 -27.17 -10.57
C PRO A 31 -14.04 -25.83 -11.17
N GLY A 32 -12.90 -25.27 -10.72
CA GLY A 32 -12.42 -23.97 -11.20
C GLY A 32 -12.91 -22.75 -10.40
N GLN A 33 -13.93 -22.89 -9.55
CA GLN A 33 -14.52 -21.76 -8.81
C GLN A 33 -13.96 -21.60 -7.39
N GLU A 34 -13.48 -22.68 -6.77
CA GLU A 34 -12.95 -22.68 -5.41
C GLU A 34 -11.77 -23.65 -5.27
N PHE A 35 -10.73 -23.23 -4.53
CA PHE A 35 -9.50 -24.01 -4.31
C PHE A 35 -9.06 -23.98 -2.84
N SER A 36 -8.56 -25.07 -2.29
CA SER A 36 -8.14 -25.12 -0.88
C SER A 36 -7.11 -24.05 -0.51
N ASP A 37 -6.18 -23.76 -1.42
CA ASP A 37 -5.24 -22.65 -1.38
C ASP A 37 -4.83 -22.18 -2.79
N TRP A 38 -3.95 -21.18 -2.86
CA TRP A 38 -3.48 -20.62 -4.13
C TRP A 38 -2.57 -21.58 -4.93
N ARG A 39 -1.88 -22.54 -4.29
CA ARG A 39 -0.99 -23.51 -4.96
C ARG A 39 -1.81 -24.49 -5.79
N GLU A 40 -2.96 -24.90 -5.27
CA GLU A 40 -3.92 -25.71 -6.00
C GLU A 40 -4.44 -24.98 -7.25
N TRP A 41 -4.76 -23.68 -7.12
CA TRP A 41 -5.16 -22.85 -8.27
C TRP A 41 -4.03 -22.74 -9.31
N VAL A 42 -2.79 -22.46 -8.92
CA VAL A 42 -1.64 -22.40 -9.86
C VAL A 42 -1.45 -23.72 -10.60
N SER A 43 -1.60 -24.84 -9.90
CA SER A 43 -1.51 -26.18 -10.50
C SER A 43 -2.67 -26.49 -11.46
N TYR A 44 -3.87 -26.03 -11.13
CA TYR A 44 -5.03 -26.10 -12.02
C TYR A 44 -4.82 -25.25 -13.28
N GLU A 45 -4.43 -23.99 -13.12
CA GLU A 45 -4.27 -23.04 -14.23
C GLU A 45 -3.11 -23.44 -15.16
N SER A 46 -2.02 -23.97 -14.62
CA SER A 46 -0.91 -24.52 -15.40
C SER A 46 -1.35 -25.67 -16.30
N ARG A 47 -2.17 -26.59 -15.77
CA ARG A 47 -2.74 -27.70 -16.54
C ARG A 47 -3.72 -27.20 -17.61
N ARG A 48 -4.59 -26.24 -17.26
CA ARG A 48 -5.55 -25.64 -18.18
C ARG A 48 -4.86 -24.98 -19.38
N ARG A 49 -3.86 -24.13 -19.12
CA ARG A 49 -3.06 -23.46 -20.16
C ARG A 49 -2.27 -24.45 -21.01
N SER A 50 -1.71 -25.50 -20.41
CA SER A 50 -1.00 -26.57 -21.14
C SER A 50 -1.95 -27.37 -22.05
N ALA A 51 -3.17 -27.67 -21.59
CA ALA A 51 -4.17 -28.37 -22.39
C ALA A 51 -4.67 -27.51 -23.56
N GLN A 52 -4.88 -26.21 -23.34
CA GLN A 52 -5.28 -25.25 -24.38
C GLN A 52 -4.21 -25.08 -25.47
N ALA A 53 -2.93 -25.19 -25.10
CA ALA A 53 -1.82 -25.16 -26.04
C ALA A 53 -1.68 -26.44 -26.89
N ASN A 54 -2.35 -27.56 -26.51
CA ASN A 54 -2.30 -28.82 -27.24
C ASN A 54 -3.42 -28.91 -28.31
N PRO A 55 -3.10 -28.98 -29.62
CA PRO A 55 -4.08 -29.06 -30.69
C PRO A 55 -5.05 -30.26 -30.61
N GLU A 56 -4.64 -31.36 -29.99
CA GLU A 56 -5.44 -32.60 -29.90
C GLU A 56 -6.59 -32.52 -28.87
N ASN A 57 -6.54 -31.56 -27.93
CA ASN A 57 -7.49 -31.42 -26.82
C ASN A 57 -8.37 -30.15 -26.90
N GLN A 58 -8.35 -29.44 -28.03
CA GLN A 58 -9.08 -28.16 -28.20
C GLN A 58 -10.61 -28.27 -28.02
N GLY A 59 -11.19 -29.47 -28.12
CA GLY A 59 -12.63 -29.71 -27.95
C GLY A 59 -13.11 -29.94 -26.51
N GLU A 60 -12.22 -30.30 -25.57
CA GLU A 60 -12.56 -30.53 -24.15
C GLU A 60 -12.18 -29.35 -23.24
N ALA A 61 -11.32 -28.44 -23.70
CA ALA A 61 -10.87 -27.26 -22.97
C ALA A 61 -11.77 -26.01 -23.18
N ALA A 62 -13.07 -26.22 -23.36
CA ALA A 62 -14.01 -25.16 -23.74
C ALA A 62 -14.48 -24.30 -22.54
N GLU A 63 -14.18 -23.00 -22.64
CA GLU A 63 -14.85 -21.80 -22.11
C GLU A 63 -15.18 -21.64 -20.61
N GLU A 64 -15.22 -22.68 -19.77
CA GLU A 64 -15.55 -22.48 -18.35
C GLU A 64 -14.31 -22.12 -17.51
N GLY A 65 -14.27 -20.88 -17.00
CA GLY A 65 -13.37 -20.48 -15.91
C GLY A 65 -12.03 -19.85 -16.30
N VAL A 66 -11.93 -19.16 -17.44
CA VAL A 66 -10.75 -18.34 -17.76
C VAL A 66 -10.65 -17.18 -16.76
N VAL A 67 -9.46 -16.99 -16.19
CA VAL A 67 -9.16 -15.91 -15.25
C VAL A 67 -8.27 -14.87 -15.95
N ASP A 68 -8.81 -13.67 -16.16
CA ASP A 68 -8.07 -12.55 -16.76
C ASP A 68 -7.18 -11.83 -15.74
N GLY A 69 -7.57 -11.83 -14.48
CA GLY A 69 -6.81 -11.17 -13.43
C GLY A 69 -7.04 -11.71 -12.02
N VAL A 70 -6.10 -11.40 -11.14
CA VAL A 70 -6.07 -11.87 -9.75
C VAL A 70 -5.91 -10.73 -8.77
N PHE A 71 -6.55 -10.89 -7.61
CA PHE A 71 -6.36 -10.06 -6.43
C PHE A 71 -5.57 -10.86 -5.40
N ILE A 72 -4.38 -10.39 -5.03
CA ILE A 72 -3.55 -10.99 -3.99
C ILE A 72 -3.78 -10.19 -2.70
N CYS A 73 -4.60 -10.73 -1.79
CA CYS A 73 -4.93 -10.11 -0.50
C CYS A 73 -4.57 -11.05 0.67
N THR A 74 -3.39 -11.68 0.59
CA THR A 74 -2.88 -12.60 1.63
C THR A 74 -2.09 -11.83 2.69
N LEU A 75 -1.36 -12.54 3.55
CA LEU A 75 -0.43 -11.92 4.50
C LEU A 75 0.82 -11.44 3.77
N ASP A 76 1.41 -10.35 4.24
CA ASP A 76 2.55 -9.66 3.62
C ASP A 76 3.69 -10.63 3.24
N GLU A 77 4.03 -11.57 4.12
CA GLU A 77 5.12 -12.53 3.91
C GLU A 77 4.87 -13.53 2.77
N THR A 78 3.61 -13.66 2.32
CA THR A 78 3.23 -14.60 1.26
C THR A 78 3.13 -13.96 -0.12
N HIS A 79 3.19 -12.63 -0.22
CA HIS A 79 3.05 -11.93 -1.50
C HIS A 79 4.12 -12.36 -2.51
N ILE A 80 5.39 -12.44 -2.08
CA ILE A 80 6.49 -12.82 -2.97
C ILE A 80 6.34 -14.25 -3.50
N GLU A 81 6.01 -15.21 -2.62
CA GLU A 81 5.84 -16.61 -3.03
C GLU A 81 4.74 -16.75 -4.09
N ILE A 82 3.63 -16.01 -3.92
CA ILE A 82 2.52 -16.01 -4.87
C ILE A 82 2.93 -15.33 -6.17
N LEU A 83 3.52 -14.13 -6.12
CA LEU A 83 3.95 -13.38 -7.31
C LEU A 83 4.96 -14.17 -8.14
N GLU A 84 5.91 -14.85 -7.51
CA GLU A 84 6.87 -15.73 -8.19
C GLU A 84 6.16 -16.90 -8.87
N ALA A 85 5.20 -17.54 -8.20
CA ALA A 85 4.42 -18.64 -8.76
C ALA A 85 3.55 -18.22 -9.97
N LEU A 86 3.20 -16.94 -10.08
CA LEU A 86 2.45 -16.37 -11.21
C LEU A 86 3.33 -15.93 -12.38
N THR A 87 4.66 -15.99 -12.26
CA THR A 87 5.60 -15.59 -13.33
C THR A 87 5.36 -16.31 -14.67
N PRO A 88 4.96 -17.59 -14.72
CA PRO A 88 4.63 -18.25 -15.99
C PRO A 88 3.38 -17.66 -16.71
N PHE A 89 2.54 -16.89 -16.02
CA PHE A 89 1.30 -16.31 -16.53
C PHE A 89 1.49 -14.80 -16.80
N GLN A 90 2.23 -14.49 -17.86
CA GLN A 90 2.63 -13.11 -18.20
C GLN A 90 1.44 -12.22 -18.64
N ASP A 91 0.39 -12.82 -19.19
CA ASP A 91 -0.87 -12.19 -19.60
C ASP A 91 -1.83 -11.94 -18.44
N LEU A 92 -1.56 -12.49 -17.25
CA LEU A 92 -2.44 -12.35 -16.09
C LEU A 92 -2.34 -10.94 -15.49
N HIS A 93 -3.46 -10.24 -15.38
CA HIS A 93 -3.55 -8.95 -14.70
C HIS A 93 -3.48 -9.13 -13.18
N ILE A 94 -2.72 -8.30 -12.47
CA ILE A 94 -2.49 -8.48 -11.02
C ILE A 94 -2.79 -7.19 -10.27
N LEU A 95 -3.61 -7.30 -9.23
CA LEU A 95 -3.67 -6.33 -8.14
C LEU A 95 -3.18 -7.01 -6.87
N CYS A 96 -2.08 -6.51 -6.29
CA CYS A 96 -1.53 -7.04 -5.05
C CYS A 96 -1.77 -6.07 -3.89
N GLU A 97 -2.13 -6.57 -2.71
CA GLU A 97 -2.13 -5.75 -1.51
C GLU A 97 -0.72 -5.28 -1.15
N LYS A 98 -0.65 -4.18 -0.40
CA LYS A 98 0.62 -3.60 0.08
C LYS A 98 1.06 -4.27 1.40
N PRO A 99 2.38 -4.43 1.62
CA PRO A 99 3.50 -4.08 0.74
C PRO A 99 3.69 -5.10 -0.41
N LEU A 100 4.34 -4.68 -1.50
CA LEU A 100 4.65 -5.57 -2.63
C LEU A 100 5.49 -6.80 -2.18
N ALA A 101 6.50 -6.55 -1.35
CA ALA A 101 7.30 -7.56 -0.67
C ALA A 101 7.99 -6.94 0.56
N LEU A 102 8.50 -7.80 1.45
CA LEU A 102 9.18 -7.38 2.68
C LEU A 102 10.65 -6.99 2.47
N SER A 103 11.20 -7.21 1.27
CA SER A 103 12.55 -6.80 0.92
C SER A 103 12.62 -6.09 -0.42
N LEU A 104 13.59 -5.17 -0.55
CA LEU A 104 13.85 -4.50 -1.83
C LEU A 104 14.27 -5.49 -2.91
N ARG A 105 15.05 -6.51 -2.54
CA ARG A 105 15.50 -7.55 -3.47
C ARG A 105 14.31 -8.25 -4.11
N ASP A 106 13.30 -8.58 -3.32
CA ASP A 106 12.09 -9.26 -3.77
C ASP A 106 11.19 -8.31 -4.59
N CYS A 107 11.10 -7.04 -4.21
CA CYS A 107 10.44 -6.04 -5.07
C CYS A 107 11.10 -5.94 -6.46
N LEU A 108 12.44 -5.97 -6.51
CA LEU A 108 13.22 -5.93 -7.74
C LEU A 108 13.12 -7.23 -8.55
N SER A 109 12.98 -8.40 -7.92
CA SER A 109 12.77 -9.66 -8.63
C SER A 109 11.42 -9.67 -9.35
N VAL A 110 10.36 -9.20 -8.69
CA VAL A 110 9.03 -9.03 -9.32
C VAL A 110 9.10 -8.03 -10.47
N TYR A 111 9.79 -6.91 -10.30
CA TYR A 111 10.03 -5.94 -11.37
C TYR A 111 10.72 -6.59 -12.58
N ALA A 112 11.85 -7.27 -12.36
CA ALA A 112 12.61 -7.91 -13.42
C ALA A 112 11.78 -8.95 -14.18
N ALA A 113 10.94 -9.70 -13.47
CA ALA A 113 10.10 -10.76 -14.02
C ALA A 113 8.87 -10.25 -14.80
N ARG A 114 8.43 -9.01 -14.56
CA ARG A 114 7.13 -8.50 -15.07
C ARG A 114 7.16 -7.11 -15.71
N LYS A 115 8.29 -6.41 -15.75
CA LYS A 115 8.38 -5.04 -16.32
C LYS A 115 7.92 -4.93 -17.78
N ASP A 116 8.03 -6.02 -18.55
CA ASP A 116 7.62 -6.09 -19.95
C ASP A 116 6.36 -6.98 -20.14
N ALA A 117 5.69 -7.37 -19.05
CA ALA A 117 4.50 -8.20 -19.11
C ALA A 117 3.36 -7.44 -19.81
N PRO A 118 2.64 -8.05 -20.77
CA PRO A 118 1.51 -7.42 -21.46
C PRO A 118 0.24 -7.45 -20.59
N ALA A 119 0.35 -7.05 -19.33
CA ALA A 119 -0.74 -7.12 -18.37
C ALA A 119 -0.71 -5.95 -17.39
N VAL A 120 -1.90 -5.41 -17.08
CA VAL A 120 -2.09 -4.42 -16.03
C VAL A 120 -1.56 -4.95 -14.68
N PHE A 121 -0.79 -4.12 -13.98
CA PHE A 121 -0.32 -4.38 -12.62
C PHE A 121 -0.69 -3.24 -11.69
N SER A 122 -1.28 -3.53 -10.54
CA SER A 122 -1.62 -2.55 -9.51
C SER A 122 -1.23 -3.04 -8.11
N ILE A 123 -1.12 -2.10 -7.19
CA ILE A 123 -0.81 -2.34 -5.77
C ILE A 123 -1.85 -1.66 -4.88
N GLY A 124 -2.02 -2.11 -3.64
CA GLY A 124 -2.87 -1.56 -2.58
C GLY A 124 -2.58 -0.11 -2.12
N HIS A 125 -2.06 0.76 -2.99
CA HIS A 125 -1.82 2.18 -2.70
C HIS A 125 -3.12 3.01 -2.84
N VAL A 126 -4.08 2.71 -1.98
CA VAL A 126 -5.44 3.27 -1.99
C VAL A 126 -5.52 4.80 -1.90
N LEU A 127 -4.46 5.46 -1.40
CA LEU A 127 -4.44 6.91 -1.22
C LEU A 127 -4.53 7.71 -2.52
N ARG A 128 -4.10 7.14 -3.66
CA ARG A 128 -4.25 7.81 -4.97
C ARG A 128 -5.71 7.95 -5.41
N TYR A 129 -6.61 7.16 -4.83
CA TYR A 129 -7.97 6.97 -5.33
C TYR A 129 -9.04 7.51 -4.38
N SER A 130 -8.68 7.96 -3.19
CA SER A 130 -9.65 8.56 -2.28
C SER A 130 -10.18 9.88 -2.90
N PRO A 131 -11.50 10.14 -2.85
CA PRO A 131 -12.08 11.38 -3.40
C PRO A 131 -11.43 12.65 -2.85
N HIS A 132 -11.05 12.65 -1.56
CA HIS A 132 -10.29 13.73 -0.96
C HIS A 132 -8.96 13.98 -1.67
N ASN A 133 -8.16 12.94 -1.86
CA ASN A 133 -6.83 13.06 -2.44
C ASN A 133 -6.87 13.37 -3.94
N LEU A 134 -7.90 12.91 -4.65
CA LEU A 134 -8.14 13.30 -6.04
C LEU A 134 -8.45 14.80 -6.17
N VAL A 135 -9.28 15.36 -5.28
CA VAL A 135 -9.56 16.80 -5.25
C VAL A 135 -8.30 17.60 -4.89
N LEU A 136 -7.53 17.14 -3.91
CA LEU A 136 -6.24 17.76 -3.55
C LEU A 136 -5.28 17.76 -4.75
N TRP A 137 -5.15 16.63 -5.44
CA TRP A 137 -4.31 16.50 -6.62
C TRP A 137 -4.75 17.45 -7.75
N ASP A 138 -6.06 17.54 -8.02
CA ASP A 138 -6.62 18.46 -9.02
C ASP A 138 -6.30 19.92 -8.68
N LEU A 139 -6.49 20.33 -7.42
CA LEU A 139 -6.16 21.68 -6.94
C LEU A 139 -4.67 22.01 -7.11
N LEU A 140 -3.77 21.05 -6.83
CA LEU A 140 -2.33 21.23 -6.91
C LEU A 140 -1.84 21.28 -8.37
N HIS A 141 -2.28 20.36 -9.23
CA HIS A 141 -1.71 20.18 -10.56
C HIS A 141 -2.51 20.85 -11.68
N ARG A 142 -3.83 20.71 -11.69
CA ARG A 142 -4.71 21.27 -12.74
C ARG A 142 -5.15 22.68 -12.40
N GLY A 143 -5.63 22.89 -11.19
CA GLY A 143 -6.08 24.18 -10.69
C GLY A 143 -4.94 25.14 -10.36
N LYS A 144 -3.73 24.63 -10.07
CA LYS A 144 -2.57 25.43 -9.63
C LYS A 144 -2.94 26.40 -8.51
N ALA A 145 -3.77 25.95 -7.57
CA ALA A 145 -4.42 26.79 -6.56
C ALA A 145 -3.43 27.56 -5.66
N ILE A 146 -2.20 27.04 -5.52
CA ILE A 146 -1.11 27.65 -4.73
C ILE A 146 0.13 27.96 -5.58
N GLY A 147 0.02 27.94 -6.91
CA GLY A 147 1.16 28.08 -7.83
C GLY A 147 2.08 26.85 -7.80
N ASP A 148 3.39 27.06 -7.99
CA ASP A 148 4.38 25.99 -7.88
C ASP A 148 4.55 25.53 -6.43
N ILE A 149 4.65 24.21 -6.23
CA ILE A 149 4.81 23.58 -4.92
C ILE A 149 6.26 23.77 -4.45
N LEU A 150 6.41 24.20 -3.19
CA LEU A 150 7.70 24.43 -2.54
C LEU A 150 7.99 23.39 -1.46
N CYS A 151 6.97 23.01 -0.70
CA CYS A 151 7.10 22.05 0.40
C CYS A 151 5.78 21.33 0.66
N ALA A 152 5.86 20.05 1.02
CA ALA A 152 4.73 19.29 1.55
C ALA A 152 5.08 18.72 2.93
N ARG A 153 4.13 18.75 3.84
CA ARG A 153 4.22 18.07 5.14
C ARG A 153 3.04 17.14 5.28
N GLU A 154 3.32 15.87 5.49
CA GLU A 154 2.34 14.82 5.71
C GLU A 154 2.51 14.26 7.13
N LEU A 155 1.39 14.07 7.80
CA LEU A 155 1.32 13.46 9.12
C LEU A 155 0.46 12.19 9.04
N GLU A 156 1.10 11.05 9.29
CA GLU A 156 0.45 9.76 9.47
C GLU A 156 0.40 9.40 10.96
N THR A 157 -0.70 8.79 11.35
CA THR A 157 -1.03 8.58 12.76
C THR A 157 -1.49 7.15 12.99
N GLY A 158 -0.83 6.40 13.88
CA GLY A 158 -1.18 5.00 14.12
C GLY A 158 -0.20 4.28 15.03
N TYR A 159 -0.71 3.34 15.83
CA TYR A 159 0.09 2.26 16.40
C TYR A 159 0.04 1.07 15.45
N ASP A 160 1.19 0.51 15.06
CA ASP A 160 1.24 -0.75 14.33
C ASP A 160 1.77 -1.88 15.23
N ALA A 161 1.39 -3.12 14.91
CA ALA A 161 1.83 -4.30 15.62
C ALA A 161 3.32 -4.60 15.36
N ALA A 162 3.95 -5.31 16.31
CA ALA A 162 5.37 -5.63 16.30
C ALA A 162 5.82 -6.44 15.06
N GLY A 163 7.01 -6.12 14.53
CA GLY A 163 7.71 -6.84 13.46
C GLY A 163 8.96 -6.10 12.97
N ASP A 164 9.99 -6.83 12.53
CA ASP A 164 11.31 -6.29 12.14
C ASP A 164 11.29 -5.38 10.88
N ASP A 165 10.23 -5.49 10.08
CA ASP A 165 10.08 -4.80 8.80
C ASP A 165 9.64 -3.33 8.94
N GLY A 166 9.25 -2.92 10.16
CA GLY A 166 8.95 -1.54 10.52
C GLY A 166 7.61 -1.00 9.97
N SER A 167 6.97 -0.12 10.75
CA SER A 167 5.70 0.53 10.39
C SER A 167 5.79 1.38 9.11
N LEU A 168 6.98 1.83 8.71
CA LEU A 168 7.13 2.57 7.46
C LEU A 168 6.78 1.71 6.24
N LEU A 169 7.06 0.40 6.25
CA LEU A 169 6.78 -0.52 5.14
C LEU A 169 5.36 -1.08 5.20
N THR A 170 4.96 -1.62 6.35
CA THR A 170 3.67 -2.33 6.51
C THR A 170 2.49 -1.36 6.56
N LYS A 171 2.65 -0.21 7.20
CA LYS A 171 1.61 0.81 7.35
C LYS A 171 1.75 1.94 6.32
N SER A 172 2.93 2.55 6.24
CA SER A 172 3.09 3.88 5.65
C SER A 172 3.67 3.92 4.24
N CYS A 173 3.88 2.77 3.60
CA CYS A 173 4.46 2.72 2.25
C CYS A 173 3.59 3.47 1.23
N HIS A 174 2.27 3.42 1.41
CA HIS A 174 1.34 4.17 0.57
C HIS A 174 1.33 5.69 0.85
N ASP A 175 1.79 6.15 2.01
CA ASP A 175 1.90 7.58 2.34
C ASP A 175 3.13 8.19 1.66
N LEU A 176 4.25 7.46 1.67
CA LEU A 176 5.42 7.83 0.88
C LEU A 176 5.10 7.80 -0.61
N ASP A 177 4.38 6.78 -1.09
CA ASP A 177 3.86 6.75 -2.46
C ASP A 177 2.98 7.96 -2.79
N PHE A 178 2.06 8.34 -1.89
CA PHE A 178 1.21 9.50 -2.04
C PHE A 178 2.01 10.80 -2.15
N ILE A 179 3.05 10.98 -1.32
CA ILE A 179 3.97 12.13 -1.41
C ILE A 179 4.68 12.15 -2.77
N LEU A 180 5.20 11.01 -3.24
CA LEU A 180 5.82 10.93 -4.56
C LEU A 180 4.80 11.30 -5.66
N TRP A 181 3.56 10.84 -5.53
CA TRP A 181 2.51 11.09 -6.51
C TRP A 181 2.07 12.56 -6.58
N ILE A 182 1.95 13.28 -5.46
CA ILE A 182 1.57 14.71 -5.49
C ILE A 182 2.74 15.65 -5.81
N LEU A 183 3.99 15.19 -5.69
CA LEU A 183 5.18 16.03 -5.95
C LEU A 183 5.86 15.74 -7.29
N ALA A 184 5.88 14.47 -7.70
CA ALA A 184 6.57 14.00 -8.90
C ALA A 184 5.79 12.83 -9.56
N PRO A 185 4.54 13.07 -10.05
CA PRO A 185 3.71 12.02 -10.65
C PRO A 185 4.30 11.56 -11.99
N SER A 186 4.93 10.41 -12.05
CA SER A 186 5.48 9.81 -13.29
C SER A 186 4.48 9.72 -14.44
N LEU A 187 3.20 9.47 -14.12
CA LEU A 187 2.07 9.46 -15.03
C LEU A 187 1.13 10.61 -14.68
N THR A 188 0.87 11.49 -15.64
CA THR A 188 -0.19 12.49 -15.49
C THR A 188 -1.50 11.86 -15.99
N PRO A 189 -2.59 11.93 -15.20
CA PRO A 189 -3.92 11.55 -15.67
C PRO A 189 -4.27 12.38 -16.91
N SER A 190 -4.47 11.70 -18.03
CA SER A 190 -4.68 12.31 -19.36
C SER A 190 -5.68 13.46 -19.29
N SER A 191 -5.20 14.67 -19.57
CA SER A 191 -6.00 15.71 -20.18
C SER A 191 -5.81 15.60 -21.68
N THR A 192 -6.90 15.64 -22.44
CA THR A 192 -6.97 15.47 -23.88
C THR A 192 -6.02 16.43 -24.64
N SER A 193 -4.77 16.05 -24.87
CA SER A 193 -3.89 16.65 -25.88
C SER A 193 -2.61 15.83 -26.08
N THR A 194 -2.64 14.92 -27.05
CA THR A 194 -1.43 14.32 -27.61
C THR A 194 -0.84 15.32 -28.61
N SER A 195 0.30 15.94 -28.29
CA SER A 195 1.17 16.56 -29.31
C SER A 195 2.44 15.72 -29.42
N THR A 196 2.37 14.64 -30.20
CA THR A 196 3.57 13.90 -30.62
C THR A 196 4.26 14.71 -31.71
N SER A 197 5.38 15.37 -31.38
CA SER A 197 6.21 16.03 -32.40
C SER A 197 7.16 15.01 -33.01
N THR A 198 6.85 14.53 -34.22
CA THR A 198 7.75 13.70 -35.01
C THR A 198 8.67 14.61 -35.84
N SER A 199 9.98 14.60 -35.55
CA SER A 199 10.98 15.25 -36.40
C SER A 199 11.65 14.22 -37.31
N THR A 200 11.49 14.38 -38.62
CA THR A 200 12.20 13.57 -39.62
C THR A 200 13.39 14.36 -40.17
N SER A 201 14.61 13.83 -40.01
CA SER A 201 15.80 14.39 -40.66
C SER A 201 16.23 13.49 -41.81
N THR A 202 16.26 14.04 -43.03
CA THR A 202 16.75 13.34 -44.23
C THR A 202 18.12 13.89 -44.58
N SER A 203 19.15 13.04 -44.59
CA SER A 203 20.47 13.37 -45.10
C SER A 203 20.73 12.62 -46.40
N THR A 204 21.02 13.34 -47.48
CA THR A 204 21.33 12.76 -48.79
C THR A 204 22.86 12.75 -48.99
N SER A 205 23.44 11.58 -49.22
CA SER A 205 24.82 11.46 -49.73
C SER A 205 24.81 10.84 -51.11
N THR A 206 25.86 11.09 -51.90
CA THR A 206 26.03 10.67 -53.30
C THR A 206 26.05 9.14 -53.52
N ALA A 207 25.88 8.33 -52.47
CA ALA A 207 25.87 6.87 -52.51
C ALA A 207 24.57 6.22 -51.97
N GLY A 208 23.51 6.98 -51.71
CA GLY A 208 22.22 6.44 -51.29
C GLY A 208 21.48 7.31 -50.29
N THR A 209 20.15 7.17 -50.26
CA THR A 209 19.28 7.84 -49.29
C THR A 209 19.14 6.96 -48.05
N THR A 210 19.54 7.47 -46.89
CA THR A 210 19.32 6.81 -45.59
C THR A 210 18.36 7.67 -44.78
N THR A 211 17.19 7.11 -44.48
CA THR A 211 16.19 7.75 -43.60
C THR A 211 16.40 7.21 -42.19
N THR A 212 16.79 8.06 -41.25
CA THR A 212 16.92 7.70 -39.84
C THR A 212 15.78 8.35 -39.06
N THR A 213 14.87 7.53 -38.54
CA THR A 213 13.82 7.98 -37.62
C THR A 213 14.36 7.92 -36.21
N THR A 214 14.62 9.07 -35.59
CA THR A 214 15.07 9.15 -34.20
C THR A 214 13.89 9.58 -33.33
N THR A 215 13.37 8.68 -32.50
CA THR A 215 12.39 8.99 -31.45
C THR A 215 13.13 9.58 -30.25
N SER A 216 13.17 10.92 -30.13
CA SER A 216 13.64 11.54 -28.88
C SER A 216 12.51 11.53 -27.85
N ARG A 217 12.65 10.75 -26.77
CA ARG A 217 11.82 10.96 -25.58
C ARG A 217 12.10 12.37 -25.05
N SER A 218 11.05 13.18 -24.91
CA SER A 218 11.13 14.48 -24.24
C SER A 218 11.81 14.31 -22.88
N LYS A 219 12.83 15.13 -22.57
CA LYS A 219 13.44 15.14 -21.24
C LYS A 219 12.34 15.43 -20.20
N SER A 220 12.24 14.56 -19.20
CA SER A 220 11.30 14.74 -18.09
C SER A 220 11.52 16.10 -17.43
N THR A 221 10.49 16.93 -17.40
CA THR A 221 10.46 18.20 -16.66
C THR A 221 10.17 17.99 -15.18
N GLN A 222 10.11 16.74 -14.71
CA GLN A 222 9.76 16.45 -13.34
C GLN A 222 10.92 16.68 -12.38
N PRO A 223 10.64 17.16 -11.17
CA PRO A 223 11.65 17.24 -10.11
C PRO A 223 12.23 15.84 -9.89
N GLN A 224 13.56 15.75 -9.76
CA GLN A 224 14.23 14.47 -9.49
C GLN A 224 14.54 14.34 -8.02
N LEU A 225 14.15 13.22 -7.41
CA LEU A 225 14.46 12.93 -6.03
C LEU A 225 15.98 12.87 -5.86
N ARG A 226 16.51 13.68 -4.95
CA ARG A 226 17.94 13.85 -4.72
C ARG A 226 18.40 13.18 -3.44
N THR A 227 17.76 13.49 -2.31
CA THR A 227 18.16 12.92 -1.01
C THR A 227 16.99 12.41 -0.20
N ILE A 228 17.28 11.38 0.58
CA ILE A 228 16.40 10.83 1.61
C ILE A 228 17.17 10.84 2.93
N SER A 229 16.54 11.33 3.99
CA SER A 229 17.03 11.19 5.36
C SER A 229 15.89 10.79 6.26
N SER A 230 16.18 10.07 7.33
CA SER A 230 15.17 9.51 8.21
C SER A 230 15.71 9.44 9.63
N THR A 231 14.90 9.82 10.60
CA THR A 231 15.21 9.69 12.03
C THR A 231 14.00 9.12 12.72
N GLY A 232 14.17 8.15 13.62
CA GLY A 232 13.02 7.59 14.32
C GLY A 232 13.43 6.88 15.60
N HIS A 233 12.48 6.86 16.54
CA HIS A 233 12.65 6.27 17.85
C HIS A 233 11.39 5.49 18.22
N LEU A 234 11.58 4.34 18.86
CA LEU A 234 10.56 3.76 19.72
C LEU A 234 10.62 4.47 21.06
N THR A 235 9.60 5.18 21.52
CA THR A 235 9.65 5.97 22.75
C THR A 235 8.76 5.42 23.87
N GLN A 236 7.63 4.79 23.55
CA GLN A 236 6.59 4.39 24.50
C GLN A 236 6.76 2.96 25.02
N PHE A 237 6.96 2.01 24.11
CA PHE A 237 6.93 0.57 24.40
C PHE A 237 8.31 0.02 24.75
N ARG A 238 8.97 0.65 25.73
CA ARG A 238 10.26 0.20 26.28
C ARG A 238 10.06 -0.39 27.68
N ARG A 239 10.72 -1.51 28.01
CA ARG A 239 10.72 -2.09 29.37
C ARG A 239 10.94 -1.07 30.48
N ALA A 240 11.88 -0.14 30.29
CA ALA A 240 12.18 0.92 31.26
C ALA A 240 11.02 1.89 31.54
N ARG A 241 9.97 1.90 30.71
CA ARG A 241 8.76 2.71 30.88
C ARG A 241 7.59 1.94 31.48
N LYS A 242 7.74 0.64 31.74
CA LYS A 242 6.73 -0.16 32.42
C LYS A 242 6.41 0.47 33.78
N PRO A 243 5.14 0.78 34.10
CA PRO A 243 4.79 1.32 35.40
C PRO A 243 5.22 0.36 36.52
N PRO A 244 5.92 0.82 37.58
CA PRO A 244 6.34 -0.06 38.68
C PRO A 244 5.18 -0.83 39.32
N ALA A 245 4.00 -0.21 39.38
CA ALA A 245 2.79 -0.82 39.91
C ALA A 245 2.26 -2.00 39.06
N ALA A 246 2.67 -2.13 37.79
CA ALA A 246 2.37 -3.30 36.97
C ALA A 246 3.13 -4.56 37.42
N GLY A 247 4.18 -4.40 38.25
CA GLY A 247 4.97 -5.49 38.77
C GLY A 247 5.57 -6.39 37.65
N PRO A 248 5.65 -7.71 37.85
CA PRO A 248 6.21 -8.64 36.88
C PRO A 248 5.20 -9.06 35.79
N ALA A 249 4.01 -8.46 35.71
CA ALA A 249 2.99 -8.92 34.78
C ALA A 249 3.44 -8.79 33.31
N THR A 250 3.37 -9.90 32.57
CA THR A 250 3.64 -9.97 31.13
C THR A 250 2.37 -9.96 30.30
N ASN A 251 1.19 -10.15 30.90
CA ASN A 251 -0.10 -10.15 30.20
C ASN A 251 -1.08 -9.18 30.87
N CYS A 252 -1.93 -8.52 30.07
CA CYS A 252 -2.91 -7.56 30.57
C CYS A 252 -3.91 -8.20 31.54
N LEU A 253 -4.31 -9.46 31.33
CA LEU A 253 -5.32 -10.12 32.19
C LEU A 253 -4.80 -10.47 33.59
N SER A 254 -3.48 -10.49 33.80
CA SER A 254 -2.86 -10.70 35.12
C SER A 254 -2.25 -9.42 35.69
N CYS A 255 -2.37 -8.29 34.99
CA CYS A 255 -1.71 -7.04 35.37
C CYS A 255 -2.44 -6.33 36.52
N PRO A 256 -1.76 -5.99 37.64
CA PRO A 256 -2.38 -5.30 38.78
C PRO A 256 -2.98 -3.93 38.46
N ILE A 257 -2.48 -3.26 37.41
CA ILE A 257 -2.93 -1.92 36.99
C ILE A 257 -3.74 -1.94 35.70
N GLU A 258 -4.25 -3.10 35.28
CA GLU A 258 -4.98 -3.26 34.01
C GLU A 258 -6.05 -2.17 33.82
N ARG A 259 -6.76 -1.81 34.90
CA ARG A 259 -7.84 -0.82 34.84
C ARG A 259 -7.37 0.63 34.69
N GLU A 260 -6.20 0.98 35.23
CA GLU A 260 -5.62 2.31 35.04
C GLU A 260 -4.69 2.40 33.82
N CYS A 261 -4.23 1.26 33.29
CA CYS A 261 -3.28 1.21 32.19
C CYS A 261 -3.89 1.74 30.87
N LEU A 262 -3.22 2.70 30.24
CA LEU A 262 -3.60 3.25 28.93
C LEU A 262 -3.61 2.19 27.83
N TYR A 263 -2.75 1.17 27.95
CA TYR A 263 -2.53 0.12 26.95
C TYR A 263 -3.15 -1.22 27.35
N SER A 264 -4.15 -1.24 28.24
CA SER A 264 -4.85 -2.48 28.57
C SER A 264 -5.57 -3.05 27.34
N ALA A 265 -5.12 -4.22 26.89
CA ALA A 265 -5.78 -4.97 25.83
C ALA A 265 -7.23 -5.32 26.19
N VAL A 266 -7.53 -5.56 27.47
CA VAL A 266 -8.90 -5.85 27.93
C VAL A 266 -9.78 -4.61 27.73
N ARG A 267 -9.33 -3.43 28.15
CA ARG A 267 -10.09 -2.19 27.93
C ARG A 267 -10.26 -1.87 26.45
N ILE A 268 -9.18 -2.01 25.67
CA ILE A 268 -9.18 -1.73 24.24
C ILE A 268 -10.14 -2.67 23.51
N TYR A 269 -9.96 -3.99 23.56
CA TYR A 269 -10.73 -4.91 22.73
C TYR A 269 -12.10 -5.26 23.33
N ARG A 270 -12.18 -5.46 24.65
CA ARG A 270 -13.43 -5.87 25.31
C ARG A 270 -14.30 -4.66 25.64
N ASP A 271 -13.83 -3.71 26.43
CA ASP A 271 -14.68 -2.63 26.96
C ASP A 271 -15.05 -1.61 25.88
N HIS A 272 -14.07 -1.14 25.10
CA HIS A 272 -14.27 -0.07 24.12
C HIS A 272 -14.92 -0.56 22.82
N HIS A 273 -14.88 -1.86 22.51
CA HIS A 273 -15.41 -2.41 21.26
C HIS A 273 -16.43 -3.52 21.48
N LEU A 274 -16.03 -4.71 21.92
CA LEU A 274 -16.93 -5.87 21.94
C LEU A 274 -18.17 -5.64 22.83
N ALA A 275 -17.99 -5.09 24.03
CA ALA A 275 -19.08 -4.77 24.97
C ALA A 275 -20.06 -3.73 24.42
N ARG A 276 -19.65 -2.94 23.42
CA ARG A 276 -20.48 -1.96 22.70
C ARG A 276 -21.11 -2.54 21.44
N GLY A 277 -20.97 -3.84 21.22
CA GLY A 277 -21.49 -4.56 20.05
C GLY A 277 -20.61 -4.47 18.81
N ILE A 278 -19.43 -3.85 18.90
CA ILE A 278 -18.48 -3.72 17.78
C ILE A 278 -17.67 -5.02 17.67
N ARG A 279 -17.94 -5.80 16.62
CA ARG A 279 -17.27 -7.08 16.34
C ARG A 279 -16.24 -7.00 15.20
N GLY A 280 -16.32 -5.94 14.38
CA GLY A 280 -15.36 -5.69 13.31
C GLY A 280 -14.00 -5.23 13.86
N TRP A 281 -13.29 -4.41 13.10
CA TRP A 281 -12.02 -3.86 13.56
C TRP A 281 -12.20 -3.05 14.87
N PRO A 282 -11.30 -3.19 15.85
CA PRO A 282 -10.08 -4.02 15.87
C PRO A 282 -10.29 -5.42 16.48
N VAL A 283 -11.50 -5.81 16.89
CA VAL A 283 -11.76 -7.08 17.58
C VAL A 283 -11.54 -8.29 16.65
N ASN A 284 -11.96 -8.17 15.39
CA ASN A 284 -11.77 -9.23 14.39
C ASN A 284 -10.29 -9.46 14.01
N ILE A 285 -9.38 -8.58 14.41
CA ILE A 285 -7.95 -8.79 14.24
C ILE A 285 -7.42 -9.75 15.32
N VAL A 286 -7.93 -9.64 16.56
CA VAL A 286 -7.61 -10.56 17.67
C VAL A 286 -8.33 -11.90 17.49
N CYS A 287 -9.61 -11.84 17.13
CA CYS A 287 -10.50 -12.99 16.94
C CYS A 287 -11.11 -12.95 15.53
N PRO A 288 -10.42 -13.45 14.49
CA PRO A 288 -10.91 -13.39 13.11
C PRO A 288 -12.27 -14.04 12.84
N ASP A 289 -12.72 -14.89 13.75
CA ASP A 289 -13.98 -15.63 13.77
C ASP A 289 -15.05 -14.99 14.67
N ILE A 290 -14.78 -13.82 15.28
CA ILE A 290 -15.69 -13.19 16.26
C ILE A 290 -17.07 -12.84 15.66
N GLU A 291 -17.14 -12.61 14.36
CA GLU A 291 -18.39 -12.31 13.65
C GLU A 291 -19.33 -13.52 13.61
N GLU A 292 -18.81 -14.76 13.70
CA GLU A 292 -19.61 -16.00 13.72
C GLU A 292 -20.44 -16.10 15.01
N TYR A 293 -20.04 -15.39 16.07
CA TYR A 293 -20.78 -15.29 17.33
C TYR A 293 -21.94 -14.29 17.27
N ALA A 294 -22.22 -13.66 16.12
CA ALA A 294 -23.38 -12.79 15.96
C ALA A 294 -24.68 -13.60 15.80
N GLY A 295 -25.75 -13.18 16.49
CA GLY A 295 -27.12 -13.70 16.31
C GLY A 295 -27.42 -15.07 16.95
N ASN A 296 -26.49 -16.03 16.89
CA ASN A 296 -26.73 -17.42 17.32
C ASN A 296 -26.06 -17.80 18.65
N HIS A 297 -25.16 -16.95 19.16
CA HIS A 297 -24.41 -17.22 20.38
C HIS A 297 -24.77 -16.22 21.49
N PRO A 298 -24.94 -16.66 22.75
CA PRO A 298 -25.04 -15.76 23.89
C PRO A 298 -23.86 -14.78 23.96
N PRO A 299 -24.06 -13.51 24.35
CA PRO A 299 -22.99 -12.50 24.38
C PRO A 299 -21.73 -12.92 25.17
N HIS A 300 -21.91 -13.70 26.24
CA HIS A 300 -20.82 -14.17 27.08
C HIS A 300 -19.84 -15.13 26.36
N GLU A 301 -20.27 -15.83 25.31
CA GLU A 301 -19.41 -16.74 24.56
C GLU A 301 -18.39 -15.96 23.71
N SER A 302 -18.84 -14.90 23.05
CA SER A 302 -17.95 -14.01 22.28
C SER A 302 -16.91 -13.31 23.18
N GLU A 303 -17.34 -12.91 24.38
CA GLU A 303 -16.44 -12.32 25.38
C GLU A 303 -15.43 -13.36 25.91
N ALA A 304 -15.89 -14.57 26.22
CA ALA A 304 -15.01 -15.65 26.64
C ALA A 304 -13.96 -16.01 25.58
N HIS A 305 -14.36 -16.05 24.30
CA HIS A 305 -13.47 -16.28 23.16
C HIS A 305 -12.40 -15.19 23.03
N LEU A 306 -12.82 -13.91 23.09
CA LEU A 306 -11.89 -12.77 23.06
C LEU A 306 -10.90 -12.85 24.23
N LEU A 307 -11.39 -13.05 25.45
CA LEU A 307 -10.53 -13.13 26.63
C LEU A 307 -9.61 -14.35 26.57
N ALA A 308 -10.02 -15.46 25.96
CA ALA A 308 -9.14 -16.61 25.75
C ALA A 308 -7.95 -16.27 24.84
N ARG A 309 -8.19 -15.56 23.72
CA ARG A 309 -7.10 -15.08 22.84
C ARG A 309 -6.19 -14.07 23.51
N LEU A 310 -6.75 -13.15 24.29
CA LEU A 310 -5.94 -12.16 25.04
C LEU A 310 -5.13 -12.80 26.17
N ARG A 311 -5.49 -13.98 26.68
CA ARG A 311 -4.67 -14.69 27.69
C ARG A 311 -3.40 -15.30 27.10
N GLU A 312 -3.32 -15.46 25.80
CA GLU A 312 -2.15 -16.04 25.15
C GLU A 312 -0.92 -15.15 25.43
N ASP A 313 0.16 -15.79 25.86
CA ASP A 313 1.41 -15.14 26.25
C ASP A 313 2.60 -16.09 25.97
N TYR A 314 3.82 -15.58 26.09
CA TYR A 314 5.04 -16.38 25.98
C TYR A 314 6.03 -16.08 27.11
N ASP A 315 6.75 -17.10 27.56
CA ASP A 315 7.85 -16.95 28.51
C ASP A 315 9.14 -16.60 27.77
N GLU A 316 9.91 -15.65 28.30
CA GLU A 316 11.25 -15.30 27.78
C GLU A 316 12.37 -16.12 28.43
N ALA A 317 12.04 -17.09 29.29
CA ALA A 317 13.02 -17.79 30.11
C ALA A 317 14.03 -18.59 29.27
N GLU A 318 15.28 -18.54 29.73
CA GLU A 318 16.48 -19.15 29.17
C GLU A 318 16.36 -20.70 29.10
N ASP A 319 16.06 -21.25 27.92
CA ASP A 319 16.17 -22.68 27.66
C ASP A 319 16.80 -22.94 26.27
N GLU A 320 17.41 -24.12 26.10
CA GLU A 320 18.52 -24.42 25.16
C GLU A 320 18.29 -24.18 23.64
N ASP A 321 17.07 -23.85 23.18
CA ASP A 321 16.76 -23.54 21.77
C ASP A 321 15.94 -22.25 21.59
N ALA A 322 16.58 -21.11 21.89
CA ALA A 322 16.00 -19.77 21.76
C ALA A 322 15.60 -19.40 20.32
N THR A 323 16.22 -20.01 19.30
CA THR A 323 16.01 -19.63 17.88
C THR A 323 14.66 -20.15 17.36
N THR A 324 14.34 -21.41 17.64
CA THR A 324 13.05 -22.01 17.24
C THR A 324 11.86 -21.31 17.92
N ARG A 325 12.04 -20.88 19.18
CA ARG A 325 11.01 -20.11 19.91
C ARG A 325 10.81 -18.71 19.36
N ALA A 326 11.88 -17.98 19.08
CA ALA A 326 11.79 -16.65 18.47
C ALA A 326 11.04 -16.69 17.13
N ALA A 327 11.33 -17.71 16.31
CA ALA A 327 10.61 -17.95 15.06
C ALA A 327 9.12 -18.22 15.30
N GLU A 328 8.75 -19.01 16.32
CA GLU A 328 7.35 -19.27 16.69
C GLU A 328 6.62 -18.00 17.16
N ILE A 329 7.26 -17.22 18.05
CA ILE A 329 6.72 -15.94 18.56
C ILE A 329 6.46 -14.99 17.40
N ALA A 330 7.40 -14.86 16.46
CA ALA A 330 7.29 -14.01 15.29
C ALA A 330 6.20 -14.45 14.29
N THR A 331 5.70 -15.69 14.36
CA THR A 331 4.65 -16.15 13.43
C THR A 331 3.28 -15.50 13.64
N ARG A 332 3.07 -14.81 14.77
CA ARG A 332 1.78 -14.17 15.06
C ARG A 332 1.89 -13.08 16.14
N PRO A 333 1.00 -12.10 16.12
CA PRO A 333 0.88 -11.12 17.20
C PRO A 333 0.27 -11.73 18.49
N TRP A 334 0.68 -11.16 19.62
CA TRP A 334 0.26 -11.55 20.98
C TRP A 334 -0.53 -10.41 21.64
N TYR A 335 -1.75 -10.16 21.18
CA TYR A 335 -2.51 -8.93 21.48
C TYR A 335 -2.82 -8.65 22.95
N GLY A 336 -2.73 -9.65 23.83
CA GLY A 336 -2.92 -9.44 25.27
C GLY A 336 -1.63 -9.29 26.07
N ARG A 337 -0.46 -9.52 25.45
CA ARG A 337 0.84 -9.31 26.10
C ARG A 337 1.04 -7.83 26.43
N CYS A 338 1.70 -7.58 27.55
CA CYS A 338 2.11 -6.26 28.00
C CYS A 338 3.01 -5.61 26.94
N VAL A 339 2.60 -4.46 26.43
CA VAL A 339 3.34 -3.71 25.41
C VAL A 339 4.75 -3.30 25.84
N TRP A 340 5.04 -3.24 27.14
CA TRP A 340 6.40 -2.95 27.64
C TRP A 340 7.26 -4.20 27.81
N GLU A 341 6.67 -5.38 27.81
CA GLU A 341 7.37 -6.67 27.88
C GLU A 341 7.40 -7.39 26.51
N SER A 342 6.90 -6.75 25.46
CA SER A 342 7.03 -7.26 24.10
C SER A 342 8.40 -6.97 23.52
N ASP A 343 8.73 -7.67 22.44
CA ASP A 343 9.90 -7.48 21.59
C ASP A 343 9.69 -6.42 20.50
N ASN A 344 8.66 -5.57 20.64
CA ASN A 344 8.34 -4.54 19.66
C ASN A 344 9.50 -3.54 19.54
N ASN A 345 10.11 -3.47 18.36
CA ASN A 345 11.20 -2.55 18.03
C ASN A 345 10.78 -1.47 17.01
N VAL A 346 9.50 -1.42 16.64
CA VAL A 346 8.93 -0.50 15.65
C VAL A 346 8.97 0.93 16.17
N CYS A 347 9.36 1.90 15.32
CA CYS A 347 9.35 3.31 15.70
C CYS A 347 7.92 3.80 15.95
N ASP A 348 7.71 4.55 17.04
CA ASP A 348 6.44 5.22 17.34
C ASP A 348 6.50 6.74 17.06
N ASP A 349 7.68 7.24 16.71
CA ASP A 349 7.96 8.57 16.20
C ASP A 349 9.04 8.44 15.12
N GLN A 350 8.67 8.65 13.85
CA GLN A 350 9.61 8.60 12.73
C GLN A 350 9.36 9.74 11.74
N LEU A 351 10.44 10.43 11.41
CA LEU A 351 10.46 11.56 10.49
C LEU A 351 11.29 11.21 9.26
N VAL A 352 10.69 11.27 8.08
CA VAL A 352 11.37 11.09 6.79
C VAL A 352 11.37 12.42 6.05
N THR A 353 12.55 12.85 5.62
CA THR A 353 12.72 14.05 4.78
C THR A 353 13.18 13.64 3.39
N LEU A 354 12.42 14.04 2.38
CA LEU A 354 12.72 13.84 0.97
C LEU A 354 13.03 15.19 0.32
N SER A 355 14.08 15.27 -0.48
CA SER A 355 14.41 16.48 -1.24
C SER A 355 14.53 16.19 -2.72
N TRP A 356 13.98 17.08 -3.55
CA TRP A 356 14.11 17.04 -5.00
C TRP A 356 14.91 18.24 -5.48
N ASP A 357 15.73 18.00 -6.49
CA ASP A 357 16.33 19.11 -7.23
C ASP A 357 15.29 19.81 -8.09
N GLY A 358 15.49 21.11 -8.26
CA GLY A 358 14.74 21.92 -9.19
C GLY A 358 14.92 21.47 -10.64
N GLY A 359 13.85 21.55 -11.43
CA GLY A 359 13.92 21.27 -12.86
C GLY A 359 14.80 22.28 -13.63
N PRO A 360 15.38 21.90 -14.77
CA PRO A 360 16.14 22.82 -15.61
C PRO A 360 15.18 23.73 -16.40
N SER A 361 14.65 24.80 -15.79
CA SER A 361 14.08 25.90 -16.57
C SER A 361 14.03 27.21 -15.77
N VAL A 362 15.12 27.95 -15.87
CA VAL A 362 15.11 29.42 -15.88
C VAL A 362 14.64 29.82 -17.28
N THR A 363 13.35 29.67 -17.58
CA THR A 363 12.78 30.37 -18.74
C THR A 363 12.66 31.84 -18.36
N PRO A 364 13.24 32.80 -19.12
CA PRO A 364 13.05 34.21 -18.83
C PRO A 364 11.55 34.55 -18.84
N GLY A 365 11.00 34.98 -17.70
CA GLY A 365 9.57 35.23 -17.51
C GLY A 365 8.80 34.13 -16.77
N ALA A 366 9.45 33.01 -16.41
CA ALA A 366 8.87 32.04 -15.48
C ALA A 366 8.78 32.68 -14.06
N GLY A 367 7.63 32.52 -13.41
CA GLY A 367 7.36 33.12 -12.10
C GLY A 367 8.35 32.67 -11.02
N ALA A 368 8.42 33.42 -9.91
CA ALA A 368 9.25 33.08 -8.77
C ALA A 368 8.87 31.67 -8.24
N GLY A 369 9.71 30.67 -8.51
CA GLY A 369 9.51 29.26 -8.10
C GLY A 369 9.67 28.21 -9.20
N ALA A 370 9.67 28.61 -10.48
CA ALA A 370 9.90 27.67 -11.58
C ALA A 370 11.30 27.07 -11.49
N GLY A 371 11.38 25.75 -11.32
CA GLY A 371 12.66 25.05 -11.12
C GLY A 371 13.26 25.22 -9.72
N ALA A 372 12.47 25.58 -8.70
CA ALA A 372 12.91 25.48 -7.31
C ALA A 372 12.92 24.01 -6.85
N GLY A 373 13.88 23.66 -5.98
CA GLY A 373 13.87 22.36 -5.30
C GLY A 373 12.66 22.23 -4.38
N VAL A 374 12.16 21.02 -4.22
CA VAL A 374 10.98 20.70 -3.39
C VAL A 374 11.44 19.88 -2.19
N THR A 375 10.86 20.12 -1.02
CA THR A 375 11.10 19.29 0.17
C THR A 375 9.80 18.71 0.70
N ALA A 376 9.79 17.40 0.96
CA ALA A 376 8.70 16.76 1.69
C ALA A 376 9.16 16.31 3.07
N LEU A 377 8.25 16.45 4.03
CA LEU A 377 8.39 15.93 5.38
C LEU A 377 7.25 14.95 5.63
N PHE A 378 7.58 13.71 5.91
CA PHE A 378 6.63 12.70 6.38
C PHE A 378 6.89 12.45 7.86
N HIS A 379 5.90 12.68 8.71
CA HIS A 379 5.97 12.38 10.13
C HIS A 379 4.96 11.30 10.47
N MET A 380 5.45 10.17 10.95
CA MET A 380 4.64 9.12 11.53
C MET A 380 4.75 9.21 13.05
N ILE A 381 3.63 9.43 13.73
CA ILE A 381 3.57 9.57 15.18
C ILE A 381 2.40 8.77 15.77
N ALA A 382 2.69 7.90 16.74
CA ALA A 382 1.69 7.05 17.36
C ALA A 382 0.85 7.73 18.47
N PRO A 383 1.44 8.50 19.42
CA PRO A 383 0.66 9.17 20.46
C PRO A 383 -0.04 10.43 19.93
N THR A 384 -1.24 10.27 19.38
CA THR A 384 -2.01 11.36 18.76
C THR A 384 -3.51 11.13 18.89
N GLU A 385 -4.28 12.22 18.94
CA GLU A 385 -5.74 12.20 19.09
C GLU A 385 -6.43 11.58 17.87
N LYS A 386 -5.97 11.91 16.65
CA LYS A 386 -6.54 11.33 15.44
C LYS A 386 -5.66 10.19 15.01
N GLN A 387 -6.22 8.99 15.00
CA GLN A 387 -5.60 7.75 14.56
C GLN A 387 -6.16 7.40 13.19
N CYS A 388 -5.30 6.99 12.26
CA CYS A 388 -5.66 6.70 10.87
C CYS A 388 -6.36 7.87 10.13
N GLU A 389 -6.16 9.12 10.56
CA GLU A 389 -6.64 10.32 9.86
C GLU A 389 -5.44 11.09 9.29
N ARG A 390 -5.29 11.05 7.97
CA ARG A 390 -4.20 11.71 7.26
C ARG A 390 -4.44 13.20 7.23
N ARG A 391 -3.41 13.94 7.62
CA ARG A 391 -3.43 15.40 7.71
C ARG A 391 -2.14 15.95 7.15
N GLY A 392 -2.23 17.06 6.44
CA GLY A 392 -1.05 17.63 5.82
C GLY A 392 -1.20 19.08 5.45
N ARG A 393 -0.07 19.65 5.05
CA ARG A 393 0.02 21.02 4.58
C ARG A 393 0.96 21.10 3.38
N VAL A 394 0.51 21.74 2.30
CA VAL A 394 1.31 22.00 1.11
C VAL A 394 1.50 23.50 0.96
N TYR A 395 2.75 23.91 0.79
CA TYR A 395 3.15 25.29 0.60
C TYR A 395 3.52 25.51 -0.85
N GLY A 396 2.98 26.58 -1.44
CA GLY A 396 3.28 27.00 -2.78
C GLY A 396 3.68 28.46 -2.87
N THR A 397 4.02 28.88 -4.07
CA THR A 397 4.47 30.24 -4.39
C THR A 397 3.37 31.31 -4.25
N ARG A 398 2.10 30.92 -4.34
CA ARG A 398 0.93 31.82 -4.33
C ARG A 398 -0.08 31.52 -3.23
N GLY A 399 0.19 30.53 -2.39
CA GLY A 399 -0.71 30.15 -1.31
C GLY A 399 -0.24 28.93 -0.53
N GLU A 400 -1.11 28.47 0.37
CA GLU A 400 -0.93 27.22 1.11
C GLU A 400 -2.23 26.45 1.21
N ILE A 401 -2.13 25.12 1.26
CA ILE A 401 -3.24 24.19 1.47
C ILE A 401 -3.03 23.45 2.79
N GLU A 402 -4.07 23.35 3.61
CA GLU A 402 -4.15 22.45 4.77
C GLU A 402 -5.33 21.48 4.58
N TYR A 403 -5.14 20.21 4.93
CA TYR A 403 -6.17 19.19 4.74
C TYR A 403 -6.23 18.15 5.86
N ASP A 404 -7.40 17.52 6.01
CA ASP A 404 -7.67 16.55 7.07
C ASP A 404 -8.55 15.36 6.69
N SER A 405 -8.40 14.88 5.44
CA SER A 405 -9.21 13.79 4.85
C SER A 405 -10.70 14.10 4.70
N ARG A 406 -11.18 15.24 5.22
CA ARG A 406 -12.57 15.72 5.11
C ARG A 406 -12.67 17.09 4.46
N THR A 407 -11.75 17.98 4.79
CA THR A 407 -11.75 19.35 4.30
C THR A 407 -10.40 19.71 3.71
N ILE A 408 -10.42 20.61 2.72
CA ILE A 408 -9.23 21.19 2.13
C ILE A 408 -9.38 22.72 2.23
N SER A 409 -8.54 23.33 3.06
CA SER A 409 -8.47 24.78 3.26
C SER A 409 -7.37 25.36 2.39
N ILE A 410 -7.70 26.32 1.54
CA ILE A 410 -6.79 26.95 0.58
C ILE A 410 -6.68 28.42 0.94
N PHE A 411 -5.50 28.87 1.36
CA PHE A 411 -5.21 30.27 1.63
C PHE A 411 -4.42 30.88 0.47
N SER A 412 -4.94 31.97 -0.11
CA SER A 412 -4.29 32.68 -1.21
C SER A 412 -3.47 33.86 -0.67
N PHE A 413 -2.21 33.96 -1.09
CA PHE A 413 -1.34 35.08 -0.72
C PHE A 413 -1.74 36.39 -1.40
N ASP A 414 -2.26 36.30 -2.63
CA ASP A 414 -2.68 37.46 -3.42
C ASP A 414 -3.92 38.15 -2.82
N THR A 415 -4.93 37.36 -2.45
CA THR A 415 -6.22 37.87 -1.94
C THR A 415 -6.28 37.96 -0.43
N ARG A 416 -5.42 37.22 0.28
CA ARG A 416 -5.45 37.04 1.75
C ARG A 416 -6.75 36.38 2.25
N GLU A 417 -7.43 35.64 1.37
CA GLU A 417 -8.67 34.93 1.68
C GLU A 417 -8.42 33.42 1.78
N THR A 418 -9.23 32.77 2.64
CA THR A 418 -9.29 31.32 2.77
C THR A 418 -10.57 30.80 2.10
N ARG A 419 -10.41 29.84 1.19
CA ARG A 419 -11.52 29.04 0.67
C ARG A 419 -11.44 27.63 1.24
N VAL A 420 -12.56 27.11 1.73
CA VAL A 420 -12.67 25.72 2.19
C VAL A 420 -13.46 24.90 1.18
N VAL A 421 -12.93 23.73 0.85
CA VAL A 421 -13.61 22.69 0.07
C VAL A 421 -13.95 21.56 1.03
N GLU A 422 -15.24 21.27 1.19
CA GLU A 422 -15.69 20.08 1.92
C GLU A 422 -15.80 18.90 0.95
N ILE A 423 -15.20 17.77 1.31
CA ILE A 423 -15.30 16.55 0.54
C ILE A 423 -16.63 15.86 0.88
N PRO A 424 -17.49 15.58 -0.12
CA PRO A 424 -18.74 14.87 0.13
C PRO A 424 -18.51 13.53 0.82
N LYS A 425 -19.37 13.21 1.79
CA LYS A 425 -19.37 11.89 2.41
C LYS A 425 -19.71 10.84 1.36
N GLN A 426 -18.90 9.79 1.33
CA GLN A 426 -19.16 8.61 0.52
C GLN A 426 -20.31 7.79 1.12
N PRO A 427 -20.92 6.85 0.36
CA PRO A 427 -21.84 5.87 0.92
C PRO A 427 -21.22 5.15 2.13
N PRO A 428 -22.01 4.73 3.13
CA PRO A 428 -21.50 4.10 4.35
C PRO A 428 -20.53 2.95 4.07
N GLU A 429 -20.84 2.08 3.10
CA GLU A 429 -19.99 0.95 2.72
C GLU A 429 -18.62 1.34 2.13
N GLU A 430 -18.48 2.55 1.56
CA GLU A 430 -17.21 3.06 1.02
C GLU A 430 -16.44 3.88 2.05
N GLN A 431 -17.14 4.51 3.00
CA GLN A 431 -16.52 5.35 4.03
C GLN A 431 -15.61 4.54 4.97
N GLU A 432 -16.01 3.31 5.31
CA GLU A 432 -15.21 2.38 6.12
C GLU A 432 -13.99 1.82 5.36
N SER A 433 -13.87 2.11 4.06
CA SER A 433 -12.82 1.63 3.15
C SER A 433 -11.88 2.77 2.73
N HIS A 434 -11.06 3.24 3.70
CA HIS A 434 -10.07 4.31 3.50
C HIS A 434 -10.66 5.59 2.85
N GLY A 435 -11.89 5.95 3.24
CA GLY A 435 -12.59 7.11 2.68
C GLY A 435 -12.97 6.96 1.20
N GLY A 436 -13.14 5.73 0.70
CA GLY A 436 -13.46 5.40 -0.69
C GLY A 436 -12.25 4.97 -1.53
N GLY A 437 -11.04 4.98 -0.97
CA GLY A 437 -9.80 4.62 -1.67
C GLY A 437 -9.80 3.19 -2.22
N ASP A 438 -10.27 2.21 -1.44
CA ASP A 438 -10.31 0.80 -1.89
C ASP A 438 -11.25 0.60 -3.09
N TYR A 439 -12.40 1.28 -3.08
CA TYR A 439 -13.36 1.25 -4.18
C TYR A 439 -12.79 1.91 -5.42
N GLY A 440 -12.14 3.07 -5.28
CA GLY A 440 -11.50 3.76 -6.38
C GLY A 440 -10.38 2.92 -7.01
N LEU A 441 -9.52 2.29 -6.19
CA LEU A 441 -8.48 1.38 -6.64
C LEU A 441 -9.06 0.17 -7.40
N THR A 442 -10.04 -0.52 -6.79
CA THR A 442 -10.63 -1.73 -7.38
C THR A 442 -11.37 -1.40 -8.68
N ARG A 443 -12.14 -0.31 -8.71
CA ARG A 443 -12.83 0.17 -9.92
C ARG A 443 -11.82 0.52 -11.02
N GLY A 444 -10.74 1.22 -10.67
CA GLY A 444 -9.69 1.60 -11.61
C GLY A 444 -9.01 0.37 -12.23
N PHE A 445 -8.61 -0.61 -11.40
CA PHE A 445 -8.01 -1.84 -11.89
C PHE A 445 -8.95 -2.65 -12.79
N VAL A 446 -10.19 -2.90 -12.35
CA VAL A 446 -11.17 -3.66 -13.15
C VAL A 446 -11.51 -2.94 -14.46
N ALA A 447 -11.62 -1.60 -14.44
CA ALA A 447 -11.84 -0.82 -15.65
C ALA A 447 -10.65 -0.91 -16.62
N ALA A 448 -9.41 -0.88 -16.12
CA ALA A 448 -8.22 -1.06 -16.94
C ALA A 448 -8.23 -2.44 -17.62
N VAL A 449 -8.52 -3.49 -16.85
CA VAL A 449 -8.64 -4.87 -17.36
C VAL A 449 -9.73 -4.98 -18.41
N ASP A 450 -10.92 -4.44 -18.15
CA ASP A 450 -12.03 -4.40 -19.13
C ASP A 450 -11.61 -3.73 -20.44
N LYS A 451 -10.87 -2.61 -20.37
CA LYS A 451 -10.39 -1.94 -21.58
C LYS A 451 -9.38 -2.75 -22.37
N VAL A 452 -8.48 -3.45 -21.70
CA VAL A 452 -7.50 -4.30 -22.37
C VAL A 452 -8.20 -5.51 -22.99
N VAL A 453 -8.94 -6.28 -22.18
CA VAL A 453 -9.52 -7.57 -22.57
C VAL A 453 -10.67 -7.40 -23.55
N ASN A 454 -11.63 -6.51 -23.26
CA ASN A 454 -12.88 -6.42 -24.01
C ASN A 454 -12.88 -5.30 -25.06
N ALA A 455 -12.08 -4.24 -24.87
CA ALA A 455 -12.02 -3.10 -25.80
C ALA A 455 -10.72 -3.05 -26.63
N GLY A 456 -9.79 -3.99 -26.45
CA GLY A 456 -8.55 -4.07 -27.21
C GLY A 456 -7.60 -2.89 -27.00
N TRP A 457 -7.68 -2.24 -25.83
CA TRP A 457 -6.76 -1.16 -25.50
C TRP A 457 -5.35 -1.70 -25.24
N ASP A 458 -4.37 -0.88 -25.58
CA ASP A 458 -3.00 -1.07 -25.12
C ASP A 458 -2.92 -1.01 -23.58
N VAL A 459 -2.08 -1.85 -23.00
CA VAL A 459 -1.92 -1.98 -21.55
C VAL A 459 -1.37 -0.70 -20.93
N GLU A 460 -0.36 -0.07 -21.54
CA GLU A 460 0.23 1.17 -21.04
C GLU A 460 -0.83 2.28 -21.00
N LYS A 461 -1.66 2.37 -22.06
CA LYS A 461 -2.78 3.32 -22.10
C LYS A 461 -3.81 3.05 -20.99
N ALA A 462 -4.26 1.82 -20.83
CA ALA A 462 -5.25 1.47 -19.81
C ALA A 462 -4.72 1.67 -18.38
N GLN A 463 -3.46 1.28 -18.15
CA GLN A 463 -2.73 1.49 -16.90
C GLN A 463 -2.65 2.98 -16.56
N GLN A 464 -2.28 3.83 -17.52
CA GLN A 464 -2.18 5.28 -17.30
C GLN A 464 -3.54 5.92 -17.02
N GLU A 465 -4.60 5.51 -17.73
CA GLU A 465 -5.90 6.17 -17.66
C GLU A 465 -6.71 5.76 -16.42
N PHE A 466 -6.67 4.49 -16.03
CA PHE A 466 -7.54 3.96 -14.98
C PHE A 466 -6.83 3.62 -13.67
N VAL A 467 -5.53 3.28 -13.71
CA VAL A 467 -4.76 2.93 -12.51
C VAL A 467 -3.89 4.12 -12.07
N GLY A 468 -3.25 4.83 -13.00
CA GLY A 468 -2.43 6.00 -12.69
C GLY A 468 -1.10 5.68 -12.01
N CYS A 469 -0.66 4.42 -12.03
CA CYS A 469 0.68 3.99 -11.65
C CYS A 469 1.15 2.82 -12.51
N SER A 470 2.44 2.77 -12.80
CA SER A 470 3.14 1.64 -13.41
C SER A 470 3.76 0.72 -12.35
N LEU A 471 4.18 -0.49 -12.73
CA LEU A 471 4.97 -1.36 -11.86
C LEU A 471 6.30 -0.69 -11.43
N GLU A 472 6.89 0.13 -12.31
CA GLU A 472 8.09 0.90 -11.95
C GLU A 472 7.80 1.89 -10.82
N ASP A 473 6.63 2.55 -10.84
CA ASP A 473 6.24 3.48 -9.77
C ASP A 473 6.04 2.77 -8.44
N VAL A 474 5.39 1.60 -8.46
CA VAL A 474 5.19 0.76 -7.28
C VAL A 474 6.53 0.39 -6.67
N VAL A 475 7.47 -0.09 -7.48
CA VAL A 475 8.78 -0.54 -7.00
C VAL A 475 9.62 0.65 -6.52
N ARG A 476 9.56 1.79 -7.21
CA ARG A 476 10.25 3.02 -6.81
C ARG A 476 9.73 3.56 -5.47
N SER A 477 8.42 3.57 -5.24
CA SER A 477 7.87 4.05 -3.96
C SER A 477 8.22 3.13 -2.79
N HIS A 478 8.23 1.80 -2.99
CA HIS A 478 8.78 0.86 -2.01
C HIS A 478 10.28 1.08 -1.79
N ALA A 479 11.06 1.34 -2.84
CA ALA A 479 12.49 1.62 -2.72
C ALA A 479 12.76 2.89 -1.89
N VAL A 480 11.88 3.90 -1.93
CA VAL A 480 11.98 5.07 -1.03
C VAL A 480 11.78 4.68 0.43
N VAL A 481 10.87 3.76 0.74
CA VAL A 481 10.70 3.20 2.10
C VAL A 481 11.99 2.53 2.57
N PHE A 482 12.55 1.62 1.77
CA PHE A 482 13.77 0.91 2.12
C PHE A 482 14.97 1.86 2.27
N ALA A 483 15.10 2.86 1.41
CA ALA A 483 16.13 3.88 1.52
C ALA A 483 15.95 4.76 2.78
N ALA A 484 14.71 5.05 3.18
CA ALA A 484 14.44 5.78 4.42
C ALA A 484 14.77 4.94 5.66
N GLU A 485 14.49 3.63 5.65
CA GLU A 485 14.91 2.74 6.73
C GLU A 485 16.44 2.57 6.78
N GLU A 486 17.11 2.44 5.64
CA GLU A 486 18.58 2.40 5.56
C GLU A 486 19.20 3.71 6.09
N ALA A 487 18.65 4.86 5.70
CA ALA A 487 19.07 6.18 6.18
C ALA A 487 18.95 6.29 7.71
N ARG A 488 17.85 5.77 8.29
CA ARG A 488 17.60 5.78 9.73
C ARG A 488 18.56 4.87 10.49
N ARG A 489 18.70 3.63 10.04
CA ARG A 489 19.49 2.58 10.71
C ARG A 489 21.00 2.87 10.64
N GLU A 490 21.46 3.46 9.55
CA GLU A 490 22.87 3.80 9.34
C GLU A 490 23.20 5.27 9.68
N GLU A 491 22.22 6.04 10.18
CA GLU A 491 22.38 7.46 10.54
C GLU A 491 23.01 8.30 9.41
N LYS A 492 22.53 8.11 8.18
CA LYS A 492 23.11 8.72 6.97
C LYS A 492 22.06 9.42 6.12
N VAL A 493 22.54 10.28 5.22
CA VAL A 493 21.74 10.82 4.12
C VAL A 493 21.95 9.95 2.89
N VAL A 494 20.89 9.33 2.40
CA VAL A 494 20.91 8.57 1.15
C VAL A 494 20.82 9.53 -0.03
N LYS A 495 21.80 9.48 -0.93
CA LYS A 495 21.73 10.15 -2.23
C LYS A 495 21.00 9.23 -3.21
N TRP A 496 19.77 9.59 -3.56
CA TRP A 496 18.82 8.71 -4.24
C TRP A 496 19.37 8.11 -5.53
N ARG A 497 19.92 8.93 -6.44
CA ARG A 497 20.41 8.44 -7.74
C ARG A 497 21.53 7.40 -7.58
N GLU A 498 22.55 7.72 -6.79
CA GLU A 498 23.70 6.83 -6.54
C GLU A 498 23.24 5.51 -5.89
N TRP A 499 22.35 5.61 -4.90
CA TRP A 499 21.80 4.46 -4.20
C TRP A 499 20.93 3.58 -5.10
N TRP A 500 20.00 4.19 -5.85
CA TRP A 500 19.06 3.48 -6.71
C TRP A 500 19.76 2.76 -7.87
N GLU A 501 20.71 3.44 -8.53
CA GLU A 501 21.54 2.83 -9.59
C GLU A 501 22.35 1.64 -9.05
N ALA A 502 22.90 1.74 -7.83
CA ALA A 502 23.59 0.63 -7.19
C ALA A 502 22.65 -0.56 -6.94
N LYS A 503 21.44 -0.33 -6.41
CA LYS A 503 20.45 -1.40 -6.16
C LYS A 503 19.97 -2.08 -7.45
N LEU A 504 19.72 -1.31 -8.51
CA LEU A 504 19.36 -1.89 -9.81
C LEU A 504 20.49 -2.75 -10.39
N LYS A 505 21.75 -2.32 -10.26
CA LYS A 505 22.92 -3.08 -10.71
C LYS A 505 23.14 -4.34 -9.87
N GLU A 506 23.00 -4.25 -8.54
CA GLU A 506 23.06 -5.41 -7.63
C GLU A 506 22.01 -6.47 -7.98
N ALA A 507 20.83 -6.04 -8.44
CA ALA A 507 19.75 -6.92 -8.89
C ALA A 507 19.87 -7.38 -10.36
N GLY A 508 20.89 -6.92 -11.11
CA GLY A 508 21.09 -7.29 -12.51
C GLY A 508 20.04 -6.71 -13.49
N ILE A 509 19.37 -5.62 -13.12
CA ILE A 509 18.35 -4.97 -13.95
C ILE A 509 18.98 -3.99 -14.96
N VAL A 510 20.09 -3.34 -14.60
CA VAL A 510 20.85 -2.38 -15.43
C VAL A 510 22.33 -2.69 -15.49
#